data_AF-A0A0D7AUU2-F1
#
_entry.id   AF-A0A0D7AUU2-F1
#
_cell.length_a   1.000
_cell.length_b   1.000
_cell.length_c   1.000
_cell.angle_alpha   90.00
_cell.angle_beta   90.00
_cell.angle_gamma   90.00
#
_symmetry.space_group_name_H-M   'P 1'
#
loop_
_entity.id
_entity.type
_entity.pdbx_description
1 polymer ?
#
loop_
_entity_poly.entity_id
_entity_poly.type
_entity_poly.pdbx_seq_one_letter_code
_entity_poly.pdbx_strand_id
1 'polypeptide(L)'
;MRCNTDIASLRSGTAVKAIIIYISEYIVKPSLKTYVIFEAIRSVFSRSHELINGDSTDEDKVRKLITRIVNVITVRMELGSPMICSYLLGLPDHYTNARFVPFYWTSYVAYVRKALDESFIGYNEEKLRLRRHNGTVIGISRVDDYIYRPEAELCDMLCLWDWIRRSTIHKNSKKKTDKENEDDMYESETESDMPVSSGHEASYESDYSESSSAHTLMR
;
A
#
# COMPACT_ATOMS: atom_id res chain seq x y z
N MET A 1 14.45 -10.36 22.87
CA MET A 1 15.78 -10.51 22.22
C MET A 1 16.75 -9.52 22.83
N ARG A 2 17.71 -9.97 23.64
CA ARG A 2 18.88 -9.17 23.99
C ARG A 2 20.00 -9.58 23.04
N CYS A 3 20.13 -8.87 21.93
CA CYS A 3 21.24 -9.06 21.01
C CYS A 3 22.41 -8.19 21.49
N ASN A 4 23.59 -8.77 21.57
CA ASN A 4 24.83 -8.07 21.90
C ASN A 4 25.10 -7.04 20.81
N THR A 5 24.94 -5.75 21.11
CA THR A 5 25.12 -4.68 20.13
C THR A 5 26.51 -4.08 20.36
N ASP A 6 27.54 -4.72 19.80
CA ASP A 6 28.89 -4.17 19.81
C ASP A 6 28.92 -2.93 18.90
N ILE A 7 29.17 -1.76 19.49
CA ILE A 7 29.26 -0.49 18.75
C ILE A 7 30.71 -0.31 18.29
N ALA A 8 30.94 -0.33 16.98
CA ALA A 8 32.24 -0.02 16.38
C ALA A 8 32.28 1.45 15.90
N SER A 9 33.26 2.23 16.39
CA SER A 9 33.46 3.62 15.95
C SER A 9 34.16 3.66 14.58
N LEU A 10 33.52 4.25 13.57
CA LEU A 10 34.08 4.42 12.24
C LEU A 10 34.70 5.81 12.10
N ARG A 11 36.03 5.88 12.06
CA ARG A 11 36.80 7.15 12.05
C ARG A 11 37.15 7.67 10.65
N SER A 12 36.62 7.06 9.58
CA SER A 12 36.90 7.44 8.19
C SER A 12 35.64 7.41 7.34
N GLY A 13 35.39 8.47 6.57
CA GLY A 13 34.25 8.56 5.65
C GLY A 13 34.25 7.44 4.60
N THR A 14 35.43 6.99 4.17
CA THR A 14 35.57 5.84 3.25
C THR A 14 35.10 4.54 3.89
N ALA A 15 35.43 4.33 5.18
CA ALA A 15 35.00 3.15 5.93
C ALA A 15 33.47 3.14 6.13
N VAL A 16 32.89 4.29 6.46
CA VAL A 16 31.43 4.47 6.56
C VAL A 16 30.75 4.15 5.23
N LYS A 17 31.24 4.73 4.12
CA LYS A 17 30.67 4.49 2.79
C LYS A 17 30.75 3.01 2.39
N ALA A 18 31.88 2.35 2.65
CA ALA A 18 32.05 0.93 2.35
C ALA A 18 31.07 0.04 3.13
N ILE A 19 30.87 0.33 4.41
CA ILE A 19 29.94 -0.42 5.26
C ILE A 19 28.49 -0.17 4.86
N ILE A 20 28.11 1.07 4.55
CA ILE A 20 26.76 1.38 4.05
C ILE A 20 26.50 0.65 2.74
N ILE A 21 27.46 0.65 1.79
CA ILE A 21 27.33 -0.11 0.54
C ILE A 21 27.17 -1.60 0.84
N TYR A 22 28.01 -2.18 1.71
CA TYR A 22 27.95 -3.59 2.07
C TYR A 22 26.60 -3.98 2.71
N ILE A 23 26.12 -3.19 3.67
CA ILE A 23 24.82 -3.41 4.32
C ILE A 23 23.69 -3.22 3.31
N SER A 24 23.77 -2.20 2.45
CA SER A 24 22.75 -1.96 1.43
C SER A 24 22.72 -3.08 0.40
N GLU A 25 23.87 -3.59 -0.04
CA GLU A 25 23.96 -4.75 -0.95
C GLU A 25 23.42 -6.03 -0.29
N TYR A 26 23.57 -6.16 1.03
CA TYR A 26 23.02 -7.28 1.80
C TYR A 26 21.49 -7.18 1.96
N ILE A 27 20.98 -5.99 2.29
CA ILE A 27 19.54 -5.74 2.50
C ILE A 27 18.78 -5.74 1.18
N VAL A 28 19.31 -5.05 0.17
CA VAL A 28 18.67 -4.87 -1.14
C VAL A 28 18.98 -6.05 -2.07
N LYS A 29 19.64 -7.11 -1.58
CA LYS A 29 19.99 -8.29 -2.37
C LYS A 29 18.75 -8.74 -3.16
N PRO A 30 18.74 -8.59 -4.49
CA PRO A 30 17.53 -8.81 -5.26
C PRO A 30 17.11 -10.27 -5.09
N SER A 31 15.83 -10.48 -4.78
CA SER A 31 15.25 -11.81 -4.50
C SER A 31 15.45 -12.80 -5.64
N LEU A 32 15.64 -12.30 -6.87
CA LEU A 32 15.99 -13.11 -8.03
C LEU A 32 16.82 -12.29 -9.03
N LYS A 33 17.93 -12.86 -9.51
CA LYS A 33 18.73 -12.21 -10.58
C LYS A 33 17.99 -12.30 -11.91
N THR A 34 18.03 -11.24 -12.71
CA THR A 34 17.27 -11.12 -13.97
C THR A 34 17.51 -12.28 -14.94
N TYR A 35 18.75 -12.79 -15.03
CA TYR A 35 19.06 -13.94 -15.90
C TYR A 35 18.31 -15.22 -15.48
N VAL A 36 18.04 -15.40 -14.18
CA VAL A 36 17.31 -16.57 -13.66
C VAL A 36 15.83 -16.49 -14.07
N ILE A 37 15.26 -15.28 -14.09
CA ILE A 37 13.91 -15.01 -14.60
C ILE A 37 13.84 -15.36 -16.08
N PHE A 38 14.78 -14.86 -16.89
CA PHE A 38 14.81 -15.16 -18.33
C PHE A 38 15.02 -16.65 -18.62
N GLU A 39 15.84 -17.34 -17.84
CA GLU A 39 16.01 -18.78 -17.95
C GLU A 39 14.73 -19.55 -17.60
N ALA A 40 14.02 -19.15 -16.54
CA ALA A 40 12.73 -19.74 -16.17
C ALA A 40 11.69 -19.58 -17.29
N ILE A 41 11.61 -18.38 -17.88
CA ILE A 41 10.74 -18.10 -19.03
C ILE A 41 11.12 -19.01 -20.21
N ARG A 42 12.40 -19.04 -20.59
CA ARG A 42 12.89 -19.87 -21.70
C ARG A 42 12.56 -21.36 -21.49
N SER A 43 12.76 -21.87 -20.27
CA SER A 43 12.49 -23.26 -19.91
C SER A 43 10.99 -23.60 -20.01
N VAL A 44 10.11 -22.68 -19.62
CA VAL A 44 8.66 -22.90 -19.76
C VAL A 44 8.27 -22.88 -21.23
N PHE A 45 8.71 -21.88 -22.01
CA PHE A 45 8.40 -21.76 -23.43
C PHE A 45 8.85 -22.97 -24.25
N SER A 46 10.05 -23.50 -24.01
CA SER A 46 10.53 -24.69 -24.73
C SER A 46 9.73 -25.96 -24.39
N ARG A 47 9.16 -26.03 -23.18
CA ARG A 47 8.42 -27.19 -22.67
C ARG A 47 6.91 -27.09 -22.91
N SER A 48 6.39 -25.90 -23.23
CA SER A 48 4.97 -25.65 -23.48
C SER A 48 4.58 -25.60 -24.95
N HIS A 49 5.42 -26.08 -25.87
CA HIS A 49 5.12 -26.09 -27.31
C HIS A 49 3.81 -26.84 -27.63
N GLU A 50 3.53 -27.94 -26.92
CA GLU A 50 2.29 -28.71 -27.04
C GLU A 50 1.06 -27.94 -26.51
N LEU A 51 1.21 -27.08 -25.50
CA LEU A 51 0.12 -26.23 -25.01
C LEU A 51 -0.21 -25.11 -25.99
N ILE A 52 0.80 -24.58 -26.68
CA ILE A 52 0.64 -23.51 -27.67
C ILE A 52 -0.05 -24.06 -28.92
N ASN A 53 0.26 -25.30 -29.31
CA ASN A 53 -0.31 -25.97 -30.48
C ASN A 53 -1.63 -26.70 -30.21
N GLY A 54 -2.12 -26.69 -28.97
CA GLY A 54 -3.39 -27.32 -28.60
C GLY A 54 -4.61 -26.51 -29.04
N ASP A 55 -5.77 -27.16 -29.10
CA ASP A 55 -7.03 -26.59 -29.59
C ASP A 55 -7.80 -25.73 -28.55
N SER A 56 -7.12 -25.33 -27.47
CA SER A 56 -7.72 -24.49 -26.42
C SER A 56 -7.92 -23.04 -26.88
N THR A 57 -8.80 -22.30 -26.21
CA THR A 57 -8.91 -20.85 -26.40
C THR A 57 -7.58 -20.16 -26.09
N ASP A 58 -7.27 -19.07 -26.80
CA ASP A 58 -6.01 -18.36 -26.62
C ASP A 58 -5.87 -17.77 -25.20
N GLU A 59 -6.98 -17.40 -24.56
CA GLU A 59 -6.99 -16.94 -23.17
C GLU A 59 -6.56 -18.05 -22.20
N ASP A 60 -7.04 -19.27 -22.39
CA ASP A 60 -6.68 -20.41 -21.53
C ASP A 60 -5.22 -20.82 -21.73
N LYS A 61 -4.70 -20.70 -22.95
CA LYS A 61 -3.27 -20.93 -23.25
C LYS A 61 -2.39 -19.92 -22.52
N VAL A 62 -2.73 -18.62 -22.62
CA VAL A 62 -1.98 -17.55 -21.95
C VAL A 62 -2.03 -17.73 -20.44
N ARG A 63 -3.21 -18.00 -19.86
CA ARG A 63 -3.34 -18.23 -18.42
C ARG A 63 -2.48 -19.40 -17.95
N LYS A 64 -2.53 -20.55 -18.64
CA LYS A 64 -1.71 -21.73 -18.31
C LYS A 64 -0.21 -21.45 -18.44
N LEU A 65 0.20 -20.69 -19.46
CA LEU A 65 1.59 -20.34 -19.69
C LEU A 65 2.12 -19.41 -18.59
N ILE A 66 1.37 -18.37 -18.24
CA ILE A 66 1.73 -17.45 -17.15
C ILE A 66 1.79 -18.21 -15.82
N THR A 67 0.80 -19.04 -15.49
CA THR A 67 0.81 -19.83 -14.25
C THR A 67 2.05 -20.73 -14.17
N ARG A 68 2.45 -21.38 -15.27
CA ARG A 68 3.68 -22.18 -15.31
C ARG A 68 4.93 -21.34 -15.10
N ILE A 69 5.03 -20.17 -15.74
CA ILE A 69 6.15 -19.24 -15.55
C ILE A 69 6.23 -18.80 -14.08
N VAL A 70 5.12 -18.37 -13.51
CA VAL A 70 5.05 -17.95 -12.09
C VAL A 70 5.48 -19.09 -11.18
N ASN A 71 4.95 -20.30 -11.36
CA ASN A 71 5.32 -21.44 -10.53
C ASN A 71 6.83 -21.77 -10.59
N VAL A 72 7.44 -21.71 -11.77
CA VAL A 72 8.89 -21.95 -11.92
C VAL A 72 9.70 -20.81 -11.29
N ILE A 73 9.27 -19.56 -11.46
CA ILE A 73 9.91 -18.40 -10.82
C ILE A 73 9.82 -18.51 -9.30
N THR A 74 8.64 -18.82 -8.75
CA THR A 74 8.40 -18.96 -7.31
C THR A 74 9.32 -20.02 -6.69
N VAL A 75 9.51 -21.17 -7.33
CA VAL A 75 10.43 -22.21 -6.84
C VAL A 75 11.89 -21.75 -6.83
N ARG A 76 12.26 -20.85 -7.74
CA ARG A 76 13.62 -20.28 -7.84
C ARG A 76 13.81 -19.03 -6.97
N MET A 77 12.75 -18.47 -6.42
CA MET A 77 12.81 -17.33 -5.51
C MET A 77 13.17 -17.81 -4.12
N GLU A 78 14.38 -17.48 -3.67
CA GLU A 78 14.76 -17.65 -2.28
C GLU A 78 14.28 -16.43 -1.49
N LEU A 79 13.30 -16.65 -0.61
CA LEU A 79 12.90 -15.66 0.38
C LEU A 79 13.84 -15.77 1.58
N GLY A 80 14.36 -14.63 2.05
CA GLY A 80 15.23 -14.62 3.23
C GLY A 80 14.48 -15.17 4.44
N SER A 81 15.09 -16.11 5.18
CA SER A 81 14.50 -16.69 6.40
C SER A 81 13.97 -15.63 7.39
N PRO A 82 14.64 -14.47 7.60
CA PRO A 82 14.09 -13.42 8.47
C PRO A 82 12.75 -12.85 7.97
N MET A 83 12.56 -12.73 6.65
CA MET A 83 11.31 -12.25 6.06
C MET A 83 10.18 -13.25 6.29
N ILE A 84 10.46 -14.55 6.10
CA ILE A 84 9.49 -15.63 6.36
C ILE A 84 9.13 -15.66 7.85
N CYS A 85 10.12 -15.61 8.75
CA CYS A 85 9.88 -15.57 10.19
C CYS A 85 9.06 -14.34 10.61
N SER A 86 9.35 -13.16 10.05
CA SER A 86 8.58 -11.94 10.30
C SER A 86 7.11 -12.10 9.89
N TYR A 87 6.87 -12.70 8.72
CA TYR A 87 5.53 -12.99 8.21
C TYR A 87 4.77 -14.00 9.09
N LEU A 88 5.42 -15.11 9.46
CA LEU A 88 4.82 -16.14 10.33
C LEU A 88 4.48 -15.62 11.73
N LEU A 89 5.28 -14.69 12.25
CA LEU A 89 5.04 -14.04 13.54
C LEU A 89 4.03 -12.89 13.46
N GLY A 90 3.48 -12.59 12.28
CA GLY A 90 2.53 -11.49 12.08
C GLY A 90 3.14 -10.11 12.35
N LEU A 91 4.47 -9.98 12.25
CA LEU A 91 5.13 -8.69 12.43
C LEU A 91 4.87 -7.80 11.21
N PRO A 92 4.61 -6.50 11.42
CA PRO A 92 4.39 -5.58 10.32
C PRO A 92 5.69 -5.45 9.50
N ASP A 93 5.53 -5.37 8.18
CA ASP A 93 6.61 -5.15 7.21
C ASP A 93 7.17 -3.71 7.27
N HIS A 94 6.48 -2.80 7.95
CA HIS A 94 6.92 -1.44 8.18
C HIS A 94 6.49 -0.91 9.56
N TYR A 95 7.42 -0.24 10.25
CA TYR A 95 7.14 0.49 11.48
C TYR A 95 7.15 1.99 11.18
N THR A 96 5.98 2.61 11.12
CA THR A 96 5.85 4.06 10.92
C THR A 96 4.88 4.64 11.94
N ASN A 97 5.28 5.76 12.57
CA ASN A 97 4.39 6.60 13.36
C ASN A 97 3.63 7.62 12.49
N ALA A 98 3.95 7.71 11.20
CA ALA A 98 3.39 8.66 10.26
C ALA A 98 2.59 7.95 9.16
N ARG A 99 1.45 8.54 8.79
CA ARG A 99 0.68 8.14 7.62
C ARG A 99 0.98 9.09 6.48
N PHE A 100 1.45 8.56 5.36
CA PHE A 100 1.70 9.34 4.16
C PHE A 100 0.42 9.43 3.33
N VAL A 101 0.04 10.66 2.96
CA VAL A 101 -1.09 10.90 2.06
C VAL A 101 -0.53 11.19 0.66
N PRO A 102 -0.96 10.45 -0.39
CA PRO A 102 -0.47 10.68 -1.74
C PRO A 102 -0.94 12.05 -2.26
N PHE A 103 0.03 12.94 -2.53
CA PHE A 103 -0.21 14.26 -3.09
C PHE A 103 0.18 14.34 -4.57
N TYR A 104 -0.83 14.35 -5.44
CA TYR A 104 -0.66 14.56 -6.88
C TYR A 104 -0.64 16.07 -7.19
N TRP A 105 0.46 16.74 -6.89
CA TRP A 105 0.57 18.20 -6.97
C TRP A 105 0.49 18.77 -8.39
N THR A 106 0.86 17.97 -9.39
CA THR A 106 0.94 18.40 -10.80
C THR A 106 -0.41 18.87 -11.34
N SER A 107 -1.52 18.24 -10.95
CA SER A 107 -2.87 18.64 -11.38
C SER A 107 -3.26 20.02 -10.83
N TYR A 108 -2.95 20.30 -9.56
CA TYR A 108 -3.22 21.60 -8.94
C TYR A 108 -2.40 22.72 -9.59
N VAL A 109 -1.11 22.47 -9.84
CA VAL A 109 -0.25 23.47 -10.51
C VAL A 109 -0.67 23.68 -11.96
N ALA A 110 -1.09 22.61 -12.66
CA ALA A 110 -1.61 22.73 -14.00
C ALA A 110 -2.88 23.59 -14.05
N TYR A 111 -3.80 23.40 -13.10
CA TYR A 111 -5.00 24.21 -12.97
C TYR A 111 -4.68 25.70 -12.76
N VAL A 112 -3.79 26.02 -11.81
CA VAL A 112 -3.37 27.41 -11.55
C VAL A 112 -2.68 28.03 -12.76
N ARG A 113 -1.75 27.31 -13.41
CA ARG A 113 -1.04 27.82 -14.59
C ARG A 113 -1.98 28.08 -15.76
N LYS A 114 -2.97 27.20 -15.98
CA LYS A 114 -4.00 27.40 -17.00
C LYS A 114 -4.86 28.64 -16.72
N ALA A 115 -5.12 28.95 -15.45
CA ALA A 115 -5.84 30.16 -15.07
C ALA A 115 -5.02 31.44 -15.25
N LEU A 116 -3.68 31.37 -15.17
CA LEU A 116 -2.79 32.50 -15.41
C LEU A 116 -2.42 32.69 -16.90
N ASP A 117 -2.30 31.59 -17.65
CA ASP A 117 -1.89 31.57 -19.05
C ASP A 117 -2.77 30.59 -19.83
N GLU A 118 -3.71 31.13 -20.61
CA GLU A 118 -4.63 30.34 -21.44
C GLU A 118 -3.91 29.52 -22.52
N SER A 119 -2.68 29.90 -22.88
CA SER A 119 -1.86 29.16 -23.84
C SER A 119 -1.14 27.95 -23.23
N PHE A 120 -1.25 27.77 -21.90
CA PHE A 120 -0.63 26.66 -21.20
C PHE A 120 -1.34 25.32 -21.48
N ILE A 121 -0.67 24.45 -22.24
CA ILE A 121 -1.19 23.14 -22.68
C ILE A 121 -1.08 22.04 -21.58
N GLY A 122 -0.53 22.36 -20.40
CA GLY A 122 -0.52 21.44 -19.26
C GLY A 122 0.59 20.39 -19.29
N TYR A 123 0.73 19.68 -18.16
CA TYR A 123 1.37 18.37 -18.11
C TYR A 123 0.26 17.34 -18.35
N ASN A 124 0.34 16.61 -19.47
CA ASN A 124 -0.68 15.65 -19.86
C ASN A 124 -0.93 14.57 -18.79
N GLU A 125 -2.20 14.17 -18.69
CA GLU A 125 -2.78 13.07 -17.89
C GLU A 125 -3.24 13.40 -16.46
N GLU A 126 -4.21 14.31 -16.34
CA GLU A 126 -5.08 14.28 -15.18
C GLU A 126 -5.97 13.01 -15.23
N LYS A 127 -5.73 12.08 -14.29
CA LYS A 127 -6.54 10.86 -14.16
C LYS A 127 -7.89 11.20 -13.53
N LEU A 128 -8.91 11.38 -14.37
CA LEU A 128 -10.28 11.60 -13.93
C LEU A 128 -10.91 10.30 -13.43
N ARG A 129 -11.65 10.38 -12.32
CA ARG A 129 -12.54 9.29 -11.90
C ARG A 129 -13.90 9.51 -12.52
N LEU A 130 -14.33 8.61 -13.40
CA LEU A 130 -15.67 8.68 -13.98
C LEU A 130 -16.70 8.15 -12.97
N ARG A 131 -17.72 8.95 -12.67
CA ARG A 131 -18.88 8.56 -11.86
C ARG A 131 -20.15 8.78 -12.67
N ARG A 132 -21.02 7.77 -12.71
CA ARG A 132 -22.35 7.89 -13.31
C ARG A 132 -23.36 8.30 -12.24
N HIS A 133 -24.08 9.40 -12.46
CA HIS A 133 -25.16 9.85 -11.59
C HIS A 133 -26.37 10.25 -12.45
N ASN A 134 -27.54 9.69 -12.17
CA ASN A 134 -28.79 9.96 -12.89
C ASN A 134 -28.67 9.90 -14.43
N GLY A 135 -27.96 8.89 -14.95
CA GLY A 135 -27.79 8.70 -16.39
C GLY A 135 -26.65 9.51 -17.04
N THR A 136 -26.09 10.52 -16.35
CA THR A 136 -24.98 11.35 -16.83
C THR A 136 -23.64 10.85 -16.30
N VAL A 137 -22.60 10.85 -17.15
CA VAL A 137 -21.22 10.49 -16.76
C VAL A 137 -20.48 11.78 -16.40
N ILE A 138 -20.01 11.89 -15.16
CA ILE A 138 -19.28 13.03 -14.63
C ILE A 138 -17.84 12.60 -14.36
N GLY A 139 -16.86 13.34 -14.88
CA GLY A 139 -15.46 13.20 -14.48
C GLY A 139 -15.23 13.98 -13.19
N ILE A 140 -14.75 13.30 -12.16
CA ILE A 140 -14.40 13.92 -10.87
C ILE A 140 -12.87 13.98 -10.81
N SER A 141 -12.34 15.20 -10.70
CA SER A 141 -10.94 15.43 -10.36
C SER A 141 -10.75 15.62 -8.85
N ARG A 142 -9.53 15.34 -8.36
CA ARG A 142 -9.11 15.74 -7.01
C ARG A 142 -8.99 17.26 -6.85
N VAL A 143 -8.77 17.99 -7.95
CA VAL A 143 -8.70 19.46 -7.93
C VAL A 143 -10.08 20.04 -7.64
N ASP A 144 -11.13 19.44 -8.21
CA ASP A 144 -12.52 19.82 -7.95
C ASP A 144 -12.88 19.69 -6.46
N ASP A 145 -12.38 18.66 -5.77
CA ASP A 145 -12.64 18.46 -4.33
C ASP A 145 -12.14 19.66 -3.48
N TYR A 146 -11.06 20.33 -3.88
CA TYR A 146 -10.54 21.51 -3.19
C TYR A 146 -11.26 22.81 -3.61
N ILE A 147 -11.62 22.92 -4.89
CA ILE A 147 -12.34 24.08 -5.44
C ILE A 147 -13.74 24.16 -4.81
N TYR A 148 -14.46 23.04 -4.81
CA TYR A 148 -15.83 22.93 -4.30
C TYR A 148 -15.88 22.41 -2.86
N ARG A 149 -14.84 22.69 -2.06
CA ARG A 149 -14.81 22.32 -0.64
C ARG A 149 -15.94 23.02 0.12
N PRO A 150 -16.49 22.42 1.19
CA PRO A 150 -17.52 23.05 2.00
C PRO A 150 -17.03 24.37 2.60
N GLU A 151 -17.86 25.42 2.54
CA GLU A 151 -17.58 26.75 3.13
C GLU A 151 -17.79 26.79 4.66
N ALA A 152 -17.73 25.65 5.34
CA ALA A 152 -17.73 25.64 6.79
C ALA A 152 -16.53 26.47 7.30
N GLU A 153 -16.70 27.25 8.36
CA GLU A 153 -15.70 28.22 8.86
C GLU A 153 -14.30 27.62 9.07
N LEU A 154 -14.23 26.32 9.38
CA LEU A 154 -12.99 25.56 9.57
C LEU A 154 -12.29 25.15 8.27
N CYS A 155 -13.00 25.11 7.15
CA CYS A 155 -12.52 24.64 5.85
C CYS A 155 -12.08 25.79 4.94
N ASP A 156 -12.62 26.99 5.14
CA ASP A 156 -12.29 28.15 4.29
C ASP A 156 -10.86 28.66 4.54
N MET A 157 -10.40 28.60 5.79
CA MET A 157 -9.02 28.97 6.16
C MET A 157 -7.97 27.90 5.83
N LEU A 158 -8.35 26.73 5.30
CA LEU A 158 -7.39 25.68 5.00
C LEU A 158 -6.69 25.95 3.68
N CYS A 159 -5.36 26.08 3.74
CA CYS A 159 -4.55 26.01 2.54
C CYS A 159 -4.63 24.60 1.92
N LEU A 160 -4.29 24.48 0.63
CA LEU A 160 -4.31 23.21 -0.09
C LEU A 160 -3.59 22.08 0.65
N TRP A 161 -2.45 22.39 1.27
CA TRP A 161 -1.65 21.41 2.00
C TRP A 161 -2.36 20.90 3.26
N ASP A 162 -3.05 21.78 4.01
CA ASP A 162 -3.83 21.37 5.18
C ASP A 162 -5.11 20.64 4.79
N TRP A 163 -5.73 21.03 3.67
CA TRP A 163 -6.85 20.30 3.09
C TRP A 163 -6.45 18.85 2.76
N ILE A 164 -5.33 18.64 2.05
CA ILE A 164 -4.90 17.27 1.67
C ILE A 164 -4.56 16.43 2.89
N ARG A 165 -3.97 17.03 3.93
CA ARG A 165 -3.60 16.30 5.16
C ARG A 165 -4.80 15.92 6.02
N ARG A 166 -5.85 16.76 6.04
CA ARG A 166 -6.98 16.61 6.96
C ARG A 166 -8.26 16.08 6.31
N SER A 167 -8.37 16.14 4.99
CA SER A 167 -9.54 15.66 4.27
C SER A 167 -9.49 14.13 4.08
N THR A 168 -10.64 13.48 4.30
CA THR A 168 -10.84 12.06 3.97
C THR A 168 -12.11 11.91 3.16
N ILE A 169 -11.99 11.28 1.99
CA ILE A 169 -13.14 11.04 1.11
C ILE A 169 -13.81 9.74 1.53
N HIS A 170 -15.06 9.83 1.99
CA HIS A 170 -15.89 8.67 2.30
C HIS A 170 -17.00 8.52 1.26
N LYS A 171 -17.36 7.27 0.91
CA LYS A 171 -18.59 7.02 0.16
C LYS A 171 -19.76 7.27 1.11
N ASN A 172 -20.74 8.07 0.70
CA ASN A 172 -22.00 8.16 1.42
C ASN A 172 -22.65 6.78 1.41
N SER A 173 -22.59 6.08 2.55
CA SER A 173 -23.37 4.87 2.76
C SER A 173 -24.84 5.29 2.74
N LYS A 174 -25.63 4.71 1.83
CA LYS A 174 -27.08 4.84 1.93
C LYS A 174 -27.46 4.20 3.26
N LYS A 175 -27.99 4.99 4.20
CA LYS A 175 -28.68 4.43 5.38
C LYS A 175 -29.69 3.40 4.84
N LYS A 176 -29.51 2.12 5.16
CA LYS A 176 -30.58 1.13 5.01
C LYS A 176 -31.69 1.63 5.93
N THR A 177 -32.79 2.07 5.33
CA THR A 177 -34.04 2.25 6.05
C THR A 177 -34.59 0.84 6.21
N ASP A 178 -34.62 0.33 7.44
CA ASP A 178 -35.19 -0.98 7.73
C ASP A 178 -36.67 -0.96 7.34
N LYS A 179 -36.99 -1.67 6.26
CA LYS A 179 -38.33 -2.18 5.98
C LYS A 179 -38.19 -3.68 5.89
N GLU A 180 -38.62 -4.34 6.95
CA GLU A 180 -38.98 -5.75 6.97
C GLU A 180 -39.99 -6.01 5.85
N ASN A 181 -39.69 -6.96 4.98
CA ASN A 181 -40.65 -7.94 4.46
C ASN A 181 -39.88 -9.04 3.71
N GLU A 182 -40.28 -10.27 4.04
CA GLU A 182 -39.74 -11.55 3.61
C GLU A 182 -40.00 -11.85 2.12
N ASP A 183 -39.22 -12.82 1.63
CA ASP A 183 -39.30 -13.54 0.37
C ASP A 183 -38.77 -12.86 -0.91
N ASP A 184 -37.51 -13.15 -1.25
CA ASP A 184 -37.23 -14.00 -2.42
C ASP A 184 -35.74 -14.38 -2.52
N MET A 185 -35.55 -15.68 -2.66
CA MET A 185 -34.30 -16.44 -2.71
C MET A 185 -33.71 -16.39 -4.12
N TYR A 186 -32.52 -15.79 -4.33
CA TYR A 186 -31.56 -16.17 -5.39
C TYR A 186 -30.16 -15.62 -5.08
N GLU A 187 -29.16 -16.50 -5.20
CA GLU A 187 -27.75 -16.30 -4.85
C GLU A 187 -27.08 -15.10 -5.56
N SER A 188 -26.29 -14.32 -4.82
CA SER A 188 -25.15 -13.62 -5.38
C SER A 188 -23.95 -13.76 -4.44
N GLU A 189 -22.89 -14.38 -4.94
CA GLU A 189 -21.59 -14.48 -4.30
C GLU A 189 -21.03 -13.09 -4.00
N THR A 190 -20.77 -12.82 -2.71
CA THR A 190 -19.88 -11.73 -2.28
C THR A 190 -18.85 -12.31 -1.33
N GLU A 191 -17.59 -12.35 -1.79
CA GLU A 191 -16.39 -12.44 -0.97
C GLU A 191 -16.45 -11.39 0.15
N SER A 192 -16.54 -11.87 1.39
CA SER A 192 -16.39 -11.05 2.59
C SER A 192 -15.10 -11.47 3.29
N ASP A 193 -14.04 -10.66 3.12
CA ASP A 193 -12.92 -10.62 4.05
C ASP A 193 -13.42 -10.11 5.40
N MET A 194 -13.66 -11.04 6.33
CA MET A 194 -13.84 -10.72 7.74
C MET A 194 -12.50 -10.73 8.46
N PRO A 195 -12.18 -9.69 9.26
CA PRO A 195 -11.05 -9.73 10.16
C PRO A 195 -11.40 -10.65 11.34
N VAL A 196 -10.66 -11.74 11.48
CA VAL A 196 -10.75 -12.61 12.66
C VAL A 196 -10.20 -11.85 13.86
N SER A 197 -11.10 -11.37 14.71
CA SER A 197 -10.82 -11.11 16.12
C SER A 197 -10.83 -12.46 16.84
N SER A 198 -9.66 -12.95 17.22
CA SER A 198 -9.54 -13.91 18.32
C SER A 198 -9.05 -13.17 19.56
N GLY A 199 -9.98 -12.95 20.47
CA GLY A 199 -9.63 -12.66 21.86
C GLY A 199 -8.91 -13.86 22.45
N HIS A 200 -7.80 -13.59 23.12
CA HIS A 200 -7.41 -14.28 24.34
C HIS A 200 -6.81 -13.21 25.26
N GLU A 201 -7.60 -12.82 26.25
CA GLU A 201 -7.08 -12.24 27.48
C GLU A 201 -6.19 -13.27 28.16
N ALA A 202 -4.93 -12.91 28.38
CA ALA A 202 -4.12 -13.49 29.44
C ALA A 202 -3.37 -12.33 30.11
N SER A 203 -3.86 -12.01 31.29
CA SER A 203 -3.37 -11.07 32.29
C SER A 203 -1.86 -11.18 32.52
N TYR A 204 -1.17 -10.03 32.47
CA TYR A 204 0.15 -9.87 33.08
C TYR A 204 0.00 -9.13 34.40
N GLU A 205 0.19 -9.88 35.48
CA GLU A 205 0.32 -9.41 36.85
C GLU A 205 1.67 -8.69 36.99
N SER A 206 1.64 -7.40 37.35
CA SER A 206 2.83 -6.59 37.60
C SER A 206 3.01 -6.37 39.09
N ASP A 207 3.68 -7.30 39.76
CA ASP A 207 4.26 -7.07 41.07
C ASP A 207 5.73 -6.69 40.88
N TYR A 208 6.05 -5.41 41.12
CA TYR A 208 7.26 -5.00 41.84
C TYR A 208 7.09 -3.53 42.27
N SER A 209 6.60 -3.38 43.49
CA SER A 209 6.71 -2.20 44.33
C SER A 209 8.07 -2.19 45.03
N GLU A 210 8.83 -1.10 44.89
CA GLU A 210 9.67 -0.46 45.93
C GLU A 210 10.16 0.87 45.35
N SER A 211 9.47 1.98 45.68
CA SER A 211 9.81 2.89 46.77
C SER A 211 11.16 3.60 46.59
N SER A 212 11.11 4.86 46.19
CA SER A 212 11.89 5.88 46.89
C SER A 212 11.15 7.20 46.87
N SER A 213 10.99 7.71 48.08
CA SER A 213 10.24 8.88 48.48
C SER A 213 10.98 10.17 48.10
N ALA A 214 10.25 11.14 47.56
CA ALA A 214 10.50 12.56 47.81
C ALA A 214 9.24 13.37 47.46
N HIS A 215 8.31 13.42 48.41
CA HIS A 215 7.36 14.53 48.54
C HIS A 215 8.15 15.85 48.72
N THR A 216 7.68 16.95 48.12
CA THR A 216 7.26 18.19 48.83
C THR A 216 7.27 19.44 47.93
N LEU A 217 6.05 19.88 47.61
CA LEU A 217 5.48 21.24 47.63
C LEU A 217 6.10 22.43 46.85
N MET A 218 5.21 23.06 46.09
CA MET A 218 4.97 24.51 45.95
C MET A 218 6.18 25.46 45.87
N ARG A 219 6.37 26.03 44.68
CA ARG A 219 6.04 27.45 44.42
C ARG A 219 5.82 27.70 42.94
#